data_AF-A0A484VHT3-F1
#
_entry.id   AF-A0A484VHT3-F1
#
_cell.length_a   1.000
_cell.length_b   1.000
_cell.length_c   1.000
_cell.angle_alpha   90.00
_cell.angle_beta   90.00
_cell.angle_gamma   90.00
#
_symmetry.space_group_name_H-M   'P 1'
#
loop_
_entity.id
_entity.type
_entity.pdbx_description
1 polymer ?
#
loop_
_entity_poly.entity_id
_entity_poly.type
_entity_poly.pdbx_seq_one_letter_code
_entity_poly.pdbx_strand_id
1 'polypeptide(L)'
;MTAAFNMKQTVDAFFDSASQKQLSEAQSKALSARFNTALEASLQAWQQKHHAVILVSPAVVQGAPDITREIQQDIARRMRAEP
;
A
#
# COMPACT_ATOMS: atom_id res chain seq x y z
N MET A 1 13.80 -6.02 13.34
CA MET A 1 12.52 -6.76 13.23
C MET A 1 12.11 -6.78 11.77
N THR A 2 11.55 -7.88 11.27
CA THR A 2 11.00 -7.95 9.90
C THR A 2 9.48 -8.02 9.97
N ALA A 3 8.81 -7.43 8.98
CA ALA A 3 7.36 -7.52 8.82
C ALA A 3 7.01 -7.97 7.42
N ALA A 4 5.92 -8.73 7.30
CA ALA A 4 5.43 -9.21 6.02
C ALA A 4 4.43 -8.22 5.45
N PHE A 5 4.60 -7.86 4.18
CA PHE A 5 3.68 -7.00 3.45
C PHE A 5 3.27 -7.65 2.14
N ASN A 6 1.96 -7.85 1.96
CA ASN A 6 1.39 -8.34 0.72
C ASN A 6 1.07 -7.16 -0.21
N MET A 7 2.04 -6.83 -1.07
CA MET A 7 1.87 -5.79 -2.08
C MET A 7 0.77 -6.13 -3.08
N LYS A 8 0.72 -7.38 -3.56
CA LYS A 8 -0.26 -7.80 -4.55
C LYS A 8 -1.69 -7.56 -4.05
N GLN A 9 -1.99 -8.01 -2.84
CA GLN A 9 -3.33 -7.81 -2.25
C GLN A 9 -3.66 -6.33 -2.06
N THR A 10 -2.68 -5.50 -1.75
CA THR A 10 -2.86 -4.04 -1.57
C THR A 10 -3.15 -3.35 -2.90
N VAL A 11 -2.42 -3.72 -3.95
CA VAL A 11 -2.62 -3.23 -5.32
C VAL A 11 -3.97 -3.68 -5.87
N ASP A 12 -4.31 -4.97 -5.73
CA ASP A 12 -5.57 -5.53 -6.19
C ASP A 12 -6.76 -4.83 -5.52
N ALA A 13 -6.74 -4.64 -4.19
CA ALA A 13 -7.79 -3.93 -3.46
C ALA A 13 -7.94 -2.46 -3.88
N PHE A 14 -6.84 -1.83 -4.26
CA PHE A 14 -6.85 -0.46 -4.77
C PHE A 14 -7.48 -0.38 -6.16
N PHE A 15 -7.08 -1.26 -7.08
CA PHE A 15 -7.65 -1.31 -8.43
C PHE A 15 -9.13 -1.68 -8.40
N ASP A 16 -9.58 -2.57 -7.52
CA ASP A 16 -11.00 -2.86 -7.30
C ASP A 16 -11.77 -1.59 -6.89
N SER A 17 -11.20 -0.79 -5.99
CA SER A 17 -11.79 0.48 -5.57
C SER A 17 -11.78 1.54 -6.68
N ALA A 18 -10.74 1.56 -7.52
CA ALA A 18 -10.60 2.47 -8.65
C ALA A 18 -11.54 2.11 -9.81
N SER A 19 -11.75 0.81 -10.05
CA SER A 19 -12.65 0.26 -11.07
C SER A 19 -14.09 0.73 -10.86
N GLN A 20 -14.52 0.87 -9.60
CA GLN A 20 -15.84 1.44 -9.27
C GLN A 20 -16.02 2.89 -9.73
N LYS A 21 -14.94 3.64 -10.01
CA LYS A 21 -14.98 5.07 -10.35
C LYS A 21 -15.01 5.40 -11.84
N GLN A 22 -15.11 4.42 -12.76
CA GLN A 22 -15.09 4.64 -14.24
C GLN A 22 -14.05 5.70 -14.65
N LEU A 23 -12.80 5.45 -14.28
CA LEU A 23 -11.71 6.39 -14.52
C LEU A 23 -11.25 6.28 -15.98
N SER A 24 -10.97 7.43 -16.62
CA SER A 24 -10.28 7.45 -17.90
C SER A 24 -8.85 6.91 -17.77
N GLU A 25 -8.20 6.54 -18.87
CA GLU A 25 -6.83 6.03 -18.86
C GLU A 25 -5.84 7.02 -18.19
N ALA A 26 -6.01 8.31 -18.47
CA ALA A 26 -5.23 9.38 -17.84
C ALA A 26 -5.47 9.46 -16.32
N GLN A 27 -6.73 9.31 -15.89
CA GLN A 27 -7.08 9.30 -14.46
C GLN A 27 -6.55 8.03 -13.77
N SER A 28 -6.64 6.87 -14.42
CA SER A 28 -6.09 5.61 -13.91
C SER A 28 -4.58 5.71 -13.73
N LYS A 29 -3.86 6.32 -14.67
CA LYS A 29 -2.42 6.54 -14.57
C LYS A 29 -2.04 7.51 -13.45
N ALA A 30 -2.74 8.64 -13.34
CA ALA A 30 -2.54 9.61 -12.26
C ALA A 30 -2.86 8.99 -10.88
N LEU A 31 -3.92 8.19 -10.82
CA LEU A 31 -4.34 7.50 -9.61
C LEU A 31 -3.32 6.42 -9.20
N SER A 32 -2.78 5.66 -10.15
CA SER A 32 -1.73 4.66 -9.92
C SER A 32 -0.44 5.31 -9.42
N ALA A 33 -0.06 6.47 -9.98
CA ALA A 33 1.09 7.24 -9.52
C ALA A 33 0.90 7.74 -8.08
N ARG A 34 -0.27 8.34 -7.77
CA ARG A 34 -0.62 8.75 -6.40
C ARG A 34 -0.59 7.57 -5.42
N PHE A 35 -1.12 6.42 -5.83
CA PHE A 35 -1.10 5.22 -5.01
C PHE A 35 0.31 4.72 -4.73
N ASN A 36 1.19 4.66 -5.72
CA ASN A 36 2.58 4.25 -5.51
C ASN A 36 3.29 5.21 -4.55
N THR A 37 3.12 6.52 -4.71
CA THR A 37 3.66 7.54 -3.79
C THR A 37 3.13 7.33 -2.36
N ALA A 38 1.82 7.11 -2.21
CA ALA A 38 1.21 6.87 -0.90
C ALA A 38 1.68 5.55 -0.27
N LEU A 39 1.86 4.50 -1.08
CA LEU A 39 2.38 3.21 -0.67
C LEU A 39 3.82 3.34 -0.16
N GLU A 40 4.71 3.92 -0.96
CA GLU A 40 6.11 4.14 -0.57
C GLU A 40 6.21 4.97 0.72
N ALA A 41 5.44 6.06 0.81
CA ALA A 41 5.42 6.90 2.00
C ALA A 41 4.87 6.16 3.24
N SER A 42 3.88 5.28 3.06
CA SER A 42 3.32 4.46 4.15
C SER A 42 4.32 3.42 4.65
N LEU A 43 4.99 2.73 3.70
CA LEU A 43 6.04 1.76 4.01
C LEU A 43 7.20 2.45 4.74
N GLN A 44 7.69 3.58 4.22
CA GLN A 44 8.79 4.32 4.83
C GLN A 44 8.44 4.82 6.23
N ALA A 45 7.24 5.38 6.43
CA ALA A 45 6.79 5.84 7.74
C ALA A 45 6.71 4.69 8.75
N TRP A 46 6.21 3.53 8.32
CA TRP A 46 6.14 2.34 9.17
C TRP A 46 7.54 1.81 9.50
N GLN A 47 8.43 1.71 8.52
CA GLN A 47 9.83 1.29 8.72
C GLN A 47 10.57 2.19 9.69
N GLN A 48 10.41 3.50 9.58
CA GLN A 48 11.03 4.46 10.50
C GLN A 48 10.48 4.34 11.91
N LYS A 49 9.15 4.22 12.04
CA LYS A 49 8.47 4.11 13.35
C LYS A 49 8.82 2.82 14.09
N HIS A 50 8.93 1.70 13.37
CA HIS A 50 9.16 0.39 13.96
C HIS A 50 10.61 -0.10 13.87
N HIS A 51 11.51 0.70 13.28
CA HIS A 51 12.90 0.34 12.98
C HIS A 51 13.00 -1.06 12.35
N ALA A 52 12.11 -1.34 11.40
CA ALA A 52 11.86 -2.65 10.86
C ALA A 52 12.03 -2.68 9.34
N VAL A 53 12.36 -3.86 8.81
CA VAL A 53 12.49 -4.08 7.37
C VAL A 53 11.24 -4.77 6.86
N ILE A 54 10.58 -4.15 5.88
CA ILE A 54 9.40 -4.73 5.24
C ILE A 54 9.85 -5.67 4.14
N LEU A 55 9.45 -6.94 4.25
CA LEU A 55 9.70 -7.94 3.24
C LEU A 55 8.46 -8.05 2.35
N VAL A 56 8.64 -7.66 1.08
CA VAL A 56 7.65 -7.87 0.03
C VAL A 56 7.90 -9.25 -0.54
N SER A 57 7.33 -10.28 0.06
CA SER A 57 7.50 -11.67 -0.38
C SER A 57 6.18 -12.29 -0.79
N PRO A 58 6.12 -13.07 -1.88
CA PRO A 58 4.90 -13.77 -2.30
C PRO A 58 4.46 -14.85 -1.29
N ALA A 59 5.36 -15.26 -0.40
CA ALA A 59 5.07 -16.11 0.75
C ALA A 59 5.33 -15.33 2.03
N VAL A 60 4.30 -15.13 2.85
CA VAL A 60 4.45 -14.61 4.21
C VAL A 60 5.46 -15.48 4.95
N VAL A 61 6.60 -14.86 5.30
CA VAL A 61 7.66 -15.54 6.06
C VAL A 61 7.02 -16.00 7.37
N GLN A 62 6.89 -17.32 7.57
CA GLN A 62 6.24 -17.85 8.77
C GLN A 62 6.93 -17.26 10.01
N GLY A 63 6.23 -16.36 10.72
CA GLY A 63 6.71 -15.69 11.93
C GLY A 63 6.84 -14.17 11.86
N ALA A 64 6.78 -13.55 10.67
CA ALA A 64 6.76 -12.08 10.57
C ALA A 64 5.32 -11.55 10.75
N PRO A 65 5.10 -10.49 11.54
CA PRO A 65 3.79 -9.86 11.66
C PRO A 65 3.35 -9.32 10.29
N ASP A 66 2.11 -9.63 9.92
CA ASP A 66 1.48 -9.11 8.72
C ASP A 66 1.00 -7.68 8.96
N ILE A 67 1.63 -6.73 8.26
CA ILE A 67 1.33 -5.30 8.35
C ILE A 67 0.46 -4.82 7.19
N THR A 68 0.00 -5.73 6.31
CA THR A 68 -0.75 -5.41 5.09
C THR A 68 -1.96 -4.52 5.38
N ARG A 69 -2.74 -4.85 6.43
CA ARG A 69 -3.89 -4.03 6.84
C ARG A 69 -3.51 -2.64 7.33
N GLU A 70 -2.42 -2.53 8.10
CA GLU A 70 -1.96 -1.24 8.64
C GLU A 70 -1.52 -0.31 7.49
N ILE A 71 -0.73 -0.85 6.55
CA ILE A 71 -0.28 -0.13 5.36
C ILE A 71 -1.47 0.26 4.47
N GLN A 72 -2.43 -0.65 4.23
CA GLN A 72 -3.65 -0.33 3.48
C GLN A 72 -4.45 0.83 4.07
N GLN A 73 -4.61 0.85 5.39
CA GLN A 73 -5.30 1.94 6.07
C GLN A 73 -4.53 3.26 5.95
N ASP A 74 -3.21 3.22 6.06
CA ASP A 74 -2.38 4.41 5.92
C ASP A 74 -2.42 5.00 4.50
N ILE A 75 -2.32 4.14 3.49
CA ILE A 75 -2.50 4.52 2.07
C ILE A 75 -3.89 5.14 1.88
N ALA A 76 -4.94 4.48 2.36
CA ALA A 76 -6.31 4.98 2.22
C ALA A 76 -6.53 6.32 2.94
N ARG A 77 -5.76 6.62 4.01
CA ARG A 77 -5.74 7.93 4.64
C ARG A 77 -5.02 8.96 3.78
N ARG A 78 -3.83 8.65 3.28
CA ARG A 78 -3.02 9.54 2.41
C ARG A 78 -3.76 9.89 1.12
N MET A 79 -4.33 8.89 0.45
CA MET A 79 -5.12 9.05 -0.76
C MET A 79 -6.39 9.89 -0.55
N ARG A 80 -6.91 9.97 0.69
CA ARG A 80 -8.05 10.84 1.05
C ARG A 80 -7.62 12.23 1.52
N ALA A 81 -6.40 12.38 2.02
CA ALA A 81 -5.87 13.62 2.57
C ALA A 81 -5.26 14.54 1.50
N GLU A 82 -4.95 14.03 0.31
CA GLU A 82 -4.55 14.86 -0.84
C GLU A 82 -5.78 15.52 -1.48
N PRO A 83 -5.86 16.87 -1.49
CA PRO A 83 -6.95 17.62 -2.11
C PRO A 83 -6.93 17.60 -3.66
#